data_AF-A0A3R9X762-F1
#
_entry.id   AF-A0A3R9X762-F1
#
_cell.length_a   1.000
_cell.length_b   1.000
_cell.length_c   1.000
_cell.angle_alpha   90.00
_cell.angle_beta   90.00
_cell.angle_gamma   90.00
#
_symmetry.space_group_name_H-M   'P 1'
#
loop_
_entity.id
_entity.type
_entity.pdbx_description
1 polymer ?
#
loop_
_entity_poly.entity_id
_entity_poly.type
_entity_poly.pdbx_seq_one_letter_code
_entity_poly.pdbx_strand_id
1 'polypeptide(L)'
;MSLSELNKVVEQPERYFLSSSIVKCISYSDYFPLRLAVKRTDCIKSLKIPERILRRLPNVPIVKGLSKMGIKVEFEKRGFLASLLLGNLWISSSFTCRNCSLTGGQITDGYSEAEGYVGFVEIHFPYRNYVKGRIKAKTRGRLNRMFAGIEVKLDNDVLRRRIEDDDVLMELLRESFESSIVSWDSGITLSVKKMDEREYNVIEFTLNRFTDKHINDLIKRGIDFRKAPELVFDIAERIARKVL
;
A
#
# COMPACT_ATOMS: atom_id res chain seq x y z
N MET A 1 24.74 6.83 -4.16
CA MET A 1 23.90 5.75 -3.65
C MET A 1 23.75 4.68 -4.71
N SER A 2 24.35 3.54 -4.43
CA SER A 2 24.19 2.25 -5.06
C SER A 2 22.83 1.64 -4.75
N LEU A 3 22.45 0.60 -5.50
CA LEU A 3 21.26 -0.20 -5.22
C LEU A 3 21.28 -0.80 -3.82
N SER A 4 22.46 -1.16 -3.31
CA SER A 4 22.64 -1.72 -1.96
C SER A 4 22.25 -0.69 -0.88
N GLU A 5 22.70 0.55 -1.03
CA GLU A 5 22.37 1.62 -0.10
C GLU A 5 20.88 2.01 -0.18
N LEU A 6 20.28 2.04 -1.38
CA LEU A 6 18.83 2.26 -1.52
C LEU A 6 18.02 1.15 -0.84
N ASN A 7 18.43 -0.11 -1.03
CA ASN A 7 17.82 -1.24 -0.35
C ASN A 7 17.89 -1.07 1.17
N LYS A 8 19.05 -0.71 1.73
CA LYS A 8 19.18 -0.48 3.19
C LYS A 8 18.18 0.55 3.72
N VAL A 9 17.98 1.65 2.99
CA VAL A 9 16.99 2.67 3.35
C VAL A 9 15.56 2.09 3.40
N VAL A 10 15.17 1.27 2.42
CA VAL A 10 13.82 0.70 2.35
C VAL A 10 13.65 -0.59 3.18
N GLU A 11 14.73 -1.20 3.69
CA GLU A 11 14.70 -2.33 4.62
C GLU A 11 14.63 -1.89 6.09
N GLN A 12 14.82 -0.61 6.38
CA GLN A 12 14.76 -0.03 7.71
C GLN A 12 13.92 1.26 7.69
N PRO A 13 12.63 1.17 7.29
CA PRO A 13 11.83 2.35 7.05
C PRO A 13 11.64 3.22 8.29
N GLU A 14 11.69 2.63 9.48
CA GLU A 14 11.64 3.32 10.76
C GLU A 14 12.78 4.35 10.94
N ARG A 15 13.91 4.18 10.25
CA ARG A 15 15.03 5.14 10.35
C ARG A 15 14.84 6.40 9.51
N TYR A 16 13.98 6.34 8.49
CA TYR A 16 13.92 7.38 7.45
C TYR A 16 12.52 7.93 7.20
N PHE A 17 11.46 7.16 7.46
CA PHE A 17 10.10 7.48 7.03
C PHE A 17 9.13 7.72 8.18
N LEU A 18 9.61 7.81 9.42
CA LEU A 18 8.79 8.28 10.53
C LEU A 18 8.43 9.76 10.37
N SER A 19 7.20 10.10 10.70
CA SER A 19 6.65 11.46 10.58
C SER A 19 5.61 11.74 11.68
N SER A 20 5.29 13.03 11.90
CA SER A 20 4.42 13.61 12.97
C SER A 20 5.18 14.22 14.16
N SER A 21 4.58 15.27 14.76
CA SER A 21 5.14 16.09 15.85
C SER A 21 4.85 15.57 17.26
N ILE A 22 3.85 14.69 17.43
CA ILE A 22 3.42 14.19 18.75
C ILE A 22 3.72 12.68 18.90
N VAL A 23 3.34 11.87 17.91
CA VAL A 23 3.64 10.42 17.87
C VAL A 23 4.21 10.06 16.51
N LYS A 24 5.47 9.64 16.47
CA LYS A 24 6.14 9.24 15.23
C LYS A 24 5.51 7.97 14.66
N CYS A 25 4.98 8.06 13.44
CA CYS A 25 4.41 6.94 12.69
C CYS A 25 5.02 6.86 11.28
N ILE A 26 5.15 5.65 10.73
CA ILE A 26 5.63 5.45 9.35
C ILE A 26 4.73 6.16 8.35
N SER A 27 5.31 7.00 7.50
CA SER A 27 4.66 7.65 6.35
C SER A 27 4.55 6.66 5.20
N TYR A 28 3.37 6.05 5.00
CA TYR A 28 3.20 5.08 3.91
C TYR A 28 3.25 5.77 2.56
N SER A 29 2.75 7.01 2.45
CA SER A 29 2.87 7.79 1.21
C SER A 29 4.33 7.93 0.77
N ASP A 30 5.29 8.01 1.70
CA ASP A 30 6.71 8.16 1.35
C ASP A 30 7.40 6.79 1.16
N TYR A 31 7.14 5.85 2.09
CA TYR A 31 7.82 4.55 2.14
C TYR A 31 7.34 3.57 1.06
N PHE A 32 6.02 3.40 0.95
CA PHE A 32 5.38 2.37 0.14
C PHE A 32 5.79 2.42 -1.34
N PRO A 33 5.69 3.57 -2.05
CA PRO A 33 6.08 3.63 -3.46
C PRO A 33 7.57 3.35 -3.68
N LEU A 34 8.45 3.82 -2.78
CA LEU A 34 9.88 3.54 -2.87
C LEU A 34 10.20 2.06 -2.65
N ARG A 35 9.54 1.42 -1.69
CA ARG A 35 9.69 -0.02 -1.43
C ARG A 35 9.28 -0.83 -2.65
N LEU A 36 8.12 -0.53 -3.23
CA LEU A 36 7.65 -1.18 -4.46
C LEU A 36 8.61 -0.98 -5.63
N ALA A 37 9.10 0.23 -5.84
CA ALA A 37 10.06 0.49 -6.92
C ALA A 37 11.36 -0.31 -6.77
N VAL A 38 11.75 -0.70 -5.56
CA VAL A 38 12.95 -1.52 -5.32
C VAL A 38 12.64 -3.01 -5.38
N LYS A 39 11.46 -3.45 -4.91
CA LYS A 39 11.10 -4.87 -4.75
C LYS A 39 10.24 -5.45 -5.85
N ARG A 40 9.66 -4.62 -6.71
CA ARG A 40 8.82 -4.97 -7.86
C ARG A 40 9.29 -4.19 -9.10
N THR A 41 10.60 -4.16 -9.33
CA THR A 41 11.26 -3.38 -10.41
C THR A 41 10.86 -3.83 -11.82
N ASP A 42 10.49 -5.09 -11.92
CA ASP A 42 9.89 -5.74 -13.08
C ASP A 42 8.54 -5.12 -13.43
N CYS A 43 7.76 -4.74 -12.42
CA CYS A 43 6.40 -4.21 -12.58
C CYS A 43 6.32 -2.68 -12.49
N ILE A 44 7.11 -2.02 -11.64
CA ILE A 44 7.02 -0.57 -11.44
C ILE A 44 7.68 0.18 -12.59
N LYS A 45 6.94 1.11 -13.19
CA LYS A 45 7.40 1.95 -14.32
C LYS A 45 7.80 3.34 -13.86
N SER A 46 6.96 3.98 -13.06
CA SER A 46 7.22 5.33 -12.57
C SER A 46 6.65 5.56 -11.19
N LEU A 47 7.24 6.52 -10.48
CA LEU A 47 6.77 7.03 -9.21
C LEU A 47 6.53 8.54 -9.31
N LYS A 48 5.49 9.01 -8.64
CA LYS A 48 5.29 10.42 -8.31
C LYS A 48 5.23 10.55 -6.79
N ILE A 49 6.24 11.18 -6.20
CA ILE A 49 6.39 11.27 -4.74
C ILE A 49 6.56 12.73 -4.27
N PRO A 50 6.13 13.08 -3.05
CA PRO A 50 6.29 14.41 -2.50
C PRO A 50 7.76 14.86 -2.42
N GLU A 51 8.05 16.09 -2.85
CA GLU A 51 9.42 16.65 -2.77
C GLU A 51 9.96 16.70 -1.34
N ARG A 52 9.11 16.74 -0.29
CA ARG A 52 9.57 16.72 1.11
C ARG A 52 10.44 15.51 1.47
N ILE A 53 10.31 14.39 0.72
CA ILE A 53 11.11 13.18 0.95
C ILE A 53 12.61 13.45 0.74
N LEU A 54 12.92 14.44 -0.10
CA LEU A 54 14.26 14.96 -0.35
C LEU A 54 14.92 15.57 0.90
N ARG A 55 14.14 16.01 1.89
CA ARG A 55 14.73 16.49 3.15
C ARG A 55 15.19 15.34 4.05
N ARG A 56 14.63 14.15 3.87
CA ARG A 56 14.90 12.96 4.70
C ARG A 56 15.90 12.02 4.06
N LEU A 57 15.99 12.04 2.74
CA LEU A 57 16.85 11.19 1.96
C LEU A 57 17.75 12.04 1.07
N PRO A 58 19.01 11.64 0.82
CA PRO A 58 19.84 12.35 -0.14
C PRO A 58 19.20 12.29 -1.55
N ASN A 59 18.95 13.47 -2.14
CA ASN A 59 18.09 13.66 -3.33
C ASN A 59 18.65 13.01 -4.59
N VAL A 60 19.87 13.43 -4.95
CA VAL A 60 20.55 13.07 -6.20
C VAL A 60 20.77 11.56 -6.31
N PRO A 61 21.10 10.86 -5.20
CA PRO A 61 21.34 9.43 -5.29
C PRO A 61 20.11 8.53 -5.47
N ILE A 62 18.91 8.92 -5.01
CA ILE A 62 17.70 8.10 -5.17
C ILE A 62 17.22 8.09 -6.61
N VAL A 63 17.11 9.29 -7.21
CA VAL A 63 16.69 9.42 -8.61
C VAL A 63 17.65 8.68 -9.51
N LYS A 64 18.96 8.86 -9.31
CA LYS A 64 19.98 8.16 -10.09
C LYS A 64 19.92 6.64 -9.90
N GLY A 65 19.63 6.17 -8.68
CA GLY A 65 19.44 4.76 -8.36
C GLY A 65 18.25 4.15 -9.09
N LEU A 66 17.08 4.77 -8.96
CA LEU A 66 15.83 4.30 -9.58
C LEU A 66 15.84 4.43 -11.11
N SER A 67 16.40 5.50 -11.66
CA SER A 67 16.56 5.66 -13.12
C SER A 67 17.44 4.57 -13.73
N LYS A 68 18.50 4.13 -13.03
CA LYS A 68 19.33 2.99 -13.47
C LYS A 68 18.56 1.67 -13.53
N MET A 69 17.45 1.58 -12.79
CA MET A 69 16.53 0.43 -12.79
C MET A 69 15.40 0.61 -13.82
N GLY A 70 15.46 1.66 -14.64
CA GLY A 70 14.45 1.99 -15.64
C GLY A 70 13.15 2.51 -15.04
N ILE A 71 13.20 3.11 -13.84
CA ILE A 71 12.05 3.68 -13.13
C ILE A 71 12.13 5.21 -13.21
N LYS A 72 11.09 5.83 -13.77
CA LYS A 72 10.97 7.29 -13.83
C LYS A 72 10.51 7.82 -12.47
N VAL A 73 11.18 8.83 -11.92
CA VAL A 73 10.77 9.46 -10.66
C VAL A 73 10.43 10.92 -10.92
N GLU A 74 9.23 11.31 -10.52
CA GLU A 74 8.76 12.70 -10.55
C GLU A 74 8.50 13.17 -9.12
N PHE A 75 8.95 14.39 -8.82
CA PHE A 75 8.67 15.01 -7.52
C PHE A 75 7.49 15.96 -7.65
N GLU A 76 6.48 15.74 -6.82
CA GLU A 76 5.38 16.67 -6.71
C GLU A 76 5.80 17.84 -5.81
N LYS A 77 5.95 19.02 -6.43
CA LYS A 77 6.15 20.28 -5.74
C LYS A 77 4.80 20.77 -5.22
N ARG A 78 4.54 20.61 -3.92
CA ARG A 78 3.43 21.32 -3.28
C ARG A 78 3.91 22.69 -2.81
N GLY A 79 3.23 23.74 -3.27
CA GLY A 79 3.50 25.10 -2.81
C GLY A 79 3.28 25.24 -1.30
N PHE A 80 4.08 26.08 -0.65
CA PHE A 80 4.06 26.31 0.80
C PHE A 80 2.65 26.61 1.35
N LEU A 81 1.87 27.44 0.63
CA LEU A 81 0.49 27.79 0.96
C LEU A 81 -0.49 26.61 0.89
N ALA A 82 -0.37 25.74 -0.11
CA ALA A 82 -1.21 24.54 -0.20
C ALA A 82 -0.90 23.54 0.93
N SER A 83 0.37 23.47 1.37
CA SER A 83 0.78 22.63 2.49
C SER A 83 0.32 23.17 3.85
N LEU A 84 0.09 24.49 3.96
CA LEU A 84 -0.44 25.14 5.16
C LEU A 84 -1.97 25.04 5.24
N LEU A 85 -2.67 25.25 4.11
CA LEU A 85 -4.13 25.35 4.05
C LEU A 85 -4.84 23.99 4.02
N LEU A 86 -4.26 22.98 3.38
CA LEU A 86 -4.84 21.63 3.32
C LEU A 86 -4.44 20.74 4.52
N GLY A 87 -3.62 21.28 5.42
CA GLY A 87 -2.96 20.52 6.47
C GLY A 87 -2.10 19.37 5.94
N ASN A 88 -1.49 18.61 6.85
CA ASN A 88 -0.82 17.34 6.51
C ASN A 88 -1.79 16.24 6.06
N LEU A 89 -3.08 16.55 5.84
CA LEU A 89 -4.18 15.57 5.83
C LEU A 89 -4.34 14.77 4.54
N TRP A 90 -3.69 15.15 3.44
CA TRP A 90 -3.84 14.44 2.16
C TRP A 90 -2.53 14.45 1.38
N ILE A 91 -1.45 13.93 1.98
CA ILE A 91 -0.20 13.76 1.25
C ILE A 91 -0.26 12.41 0.54
N SER A 92 -0.30 12.49 -0.79
CA SER A 92 -0.42 11.32 -1.64
C SER A 92 0.83 11.14 -2.48
N SER A 93 1.21 9.89 -2.67
CA SER A 93 2.13 9.46 -3.72
C SER A 93 1.39 8.57 -4.69
N SER A 94 1.91 8.42 -5.90
CA SER A 94 1.39 7.46 -6.85
C SER A 94 2.50 6.72 -7.58
N PHE A 95 2.13 5.59 -8.17
CA PHE A 95 3.00 4.81 -9.02
C PHE A 95 2.23 4.33 -10.25
N THR A 96 2.96 4.08 -11.33
CA THR A 96 2.42 3.39 -12.51
C THR A 96 3.16 2.09 -12.73
N CYS A 97 2.45 1.16 -13.33
CA CYS A 97 2.94 -0.18 -13.61
C CYS A 97 3.23 -0.37 -15.10
N ARG A 98 4.03 -1.40 -15.38
CA ARG A 98 4.32 -1.98 -16.69
C ARG A 98 4.36 -3.49 -16.52
N ASN A 99 4.12 -4.23 -17.60
CA ASN A 99 4.33 -5.68 -17.64
C ASN A 99 3.60 -6.48 -16.54
N CYS A 100 2.49 -5.94 -16.00
CA CYS A 100 1.64 -6.63 -15.03
C CYS A 100 0.17 -6.24 -15.26
N SER A 101 -0.73 -6.83 -14.48
CA SER A 101 -2.18 -6.66 -14.61
C SER A 101 -2.67 -5.33 -14.04
N LEU A 102 -1.88 -4.72 -13.17
CA LEU A 102 -2.14 -3.42 -12.57
C LEU A 102 -1.74 -2.27 -13.51
N THR A 103 -2.50 -1.18 -13.45
CA THR A 103 -2.19 0.08 -14.13
C THR A 103 -1.29 0.96 -13.24
N GLY A 104 -1.49 0.91 -11.93
CA GLY A 104 -0.79 1.75 -10.96
C GLY A 104 -1.56 1.83 -9.65
N GLY A 105 -1.25 2.84 -8.85
CA GLY A 105 -1.95 3.09 -7.60
C GLY A 105 -1.60 4.41 -6.95
N GLN A 106 -2.36 4.75 -5.92
CA GLN A 106 -2.20 5.93 -5.10
C GLN A 106 -2.11 5.52 -3.63
N ILE A 107 -1.17 6.13 -2.91
CA ILE A 107 -0.98 5.92 -1.47
C ILE A 107 -1.17 7.24 -0.77
N THR A 108 -2.10 7.31 0.18
CA THR A 108 -2.44 8.50 0.93
C THR A 108 -2.32 8.25 2.42
N ASP A 109 -1.58 9.10 3.11
CA ASP A 109 -1.57 9.11 4.57
C ASP A 109 -2.79 9.88 5.10
N GLY A 110 -3.53 9.31 6.05
CA GLY A 110 -4.74 9.92 6.59
C GLY A 110 -5.05 9.54 8.04
N TYR A 111 -6.28 9.81 8.46
CA TYR A 111 -6.80 9.51 9.79
C TYR A 111 -8.19 8.84 9.68
N SER A 112 -8.41 7.80 10.46
CA SER A 112 -9.67 7.08 10.64
C SER A 112 -10.08 7.21 12.10
N GLU A 113 -11.35 7.48 12.38
CA GLU A 113 -11.85 7.55 13.76
C GLU A 113 -11.72 6.22 14.51
N ALA A 114 -11.83 5.09 13.80
CA ALA A 114 -11.77 3.76 14.39
C ALA A 114 -10.33 3.29 14.66
N GLU A 115 -9.38 3.67 13.81
CA GLU A 115 -8.02 3.09 13.77
C GLU A 115 -6.92 4.13 14.05
N GLY A 116 -7.29 5.41 14.18
CA GLY A 116 -6.35 6.52 14.28
C GLY A 116 -5.63 6.79 12.96
N TYR A 117 -4.31 6.98 13.00
CA TYR A 117 -3.52 7.23 11.80
C TYR A 117 -3.43 5.99 10.90
N VAL A 118 -3.81 6.13 9.63
CA VAL A 118 -3.85 5.04 8.65
C VAL A 118 -3.19 5.45 7.34
N GLY A 119 -2.79 4.46 6.54
CA GLY A 119 -2.41 4.63 5.14
C GLY A 119 -3.47 4.02 4.23
N PHE A 120 -4.05 4.80 3.34
CA PHE A 120 -4.97 4.32 2.32
C PHE A 120 -4.18 3.99 1.06
N VAL A 121 -4.33 2.77 0.53
CA VAL A 121 -3.70 2.33 -0.71
C VAL A 121 -4.80 1.96 -1.70
N GLU A 122 -4.90 2.72 -2.78
CA GLU A 122 -5.76 2.44 -3.91
C GLU A 122 -4.90 1.87 -5.04
N ILE A 123 -5.25 0.69 -5.54
CA ILE A 123 -4.58 0.03 -6.66
C ILE A 123 -5.56 -0.10 -7.81
N HIS A 124 -5.14 0.36 -8.99
CA HIS A 124 -5.98 0.46 -10.18
C HIS A 124 -5.60 -0.62 -11.19
N PHE A 125 -6.60 -1.20 -11.84
CA PHE A 125 -6.41 -2.09 -12.98
C PHE A 125 -7.52 -1.88 -14.02
N PRO A 126 -7.32 -2.31 -15.28
CA PRO A 126 -8.26 -2.01 -16.36
C PRO A 126 -9.69 -2.46 -16.05
N TYR A 127 -10.66 -1.63 -16.43
CA TYR A 127 -12.07 -1.99 -16.40
C TYR A 127 -12.41 -2.91 -17.58
N ARG A 128 -12.48 -4.21 -17.33
CA ARG A 128 -12.97 -5.23 -18.28
C ARG A 128 -14.19 -5.97 -17.76
N ASN A 129 -14.13 -6.35 -16.49
CA ASN A 129 -15.24 -6.94 -15.75
C ASN A 129 -15.56 -6.04 -14.58
N TYR A 130 -16.85 -5.74 -14.38
CA TYR A 130 -17.32 -4.99 -13.21
C TYR A 130 -17.06 -5.80 -11.95
N VAL A 131 -16.31 -5.21 -11.00
CA VAL A 131 -16.08 -5.82 -9.70
C VAL A 131 -16.47 -4.86 -8.59
N LYS A 132 -17.40 -5.33 -7.77
CA LYS A 132 -17.78 -4.66 -6.55
C LYS A 132 -17.92 -5.69 -5.43
N GLY A 133 -17.40 -5.33 -4.27
CA GLY A 133 -17.49 -6.15 -3.09
C GLY A 133 -16.39 -5.86 -2.08
N ARG A 134 -16.16 -6.80 -1.17
CA ARG A 134 -15.22 -6.66 -0.07
C ARG A 134 -14.69 -8.01 0.39
N ILE A 135 -13.41 -8.05 0.72
CA ILE A 135 -12.73 -9.17 1.36
C ILE A 135 -12.41 -8.74 2.81
N LYS A 136 -12.77 -9.55 3.81
CA LYS A 136 -12.53 -9.23 5.22
C LYS A 136 -11.96 -10.42 5.99
N ALA A 137 -11.21 -10.13 7.04
CA ALA A 137 -10.91 -11.12 8.06
C ALA A 137 -12.18 -11.43 8.88
N LYS A 138 -12.49 -12.72 9.06
CA LYS A 138 -13.41 -13.18 10.10
C LYS A 138 -12.65 -13.28 11.40
N THR A 139 -13.24 -12.78 12.48
CA THR A 139 -12.67 -12.87 13.82
C THR A 139 -13.56 -13.70 14.73
N ARG A 140 -12.96 -14.35 15.74
CA ARG A 140 -13.64 -15.04 16.84
C ARG A 140 -13.20 -14.44 18.17
N GLY A 141 -14.12 -14.39 19.13
CA GLY A 141 -13.87 -13.83 20.47
C GLY A 141 -14.24 -12.35 20.58
N ARG A 142 -14.92 -11.98 21.67
CA ARG A 142 -15.46 -10.62 21.88
C ARG A 142 -14.42 -9.64 22.44
N LEU A 143 -13.49 -10.13 23.26
CA LEU A 143 -12.43 -9.34 23.93
C LEU A 143 -11.03 -9.67 23.38
N ASN A 144 -10.75 -10.94 23.08
CA ASN A 144 -9.51 -11.39 22.43
C ASN A 144 -9.85 -11.86 21.02
N ARG A 145 -10.06 -10.90 20.10
CA ARG A 145 -10.34 -11.21 18.69
C ARG A 145 -9.17 -11.98 18.10
N MET A 146 -9.41 -13.21 17.67
CA MET A 146 -8.46 -14.03 16.94
C MET A 146 -8.92 -14.18 15.49
N PHE A 147 -7.97 -14.26 14.57
CA PHE A 147 -8.25 -14.57 13.17
C PHE A 147 -8.90 -15.94 13.05
N ALA A 148 -10.02 -16.02 12.33
CA ALA A 148 -10.84 -17.22 12.20
C ALA A 148 -11.10 -17.63 10.75
N GLY A 149 -10.59 -16.87 9.79
CA GLY A 149 -10.75 -17.13 8.36
C GLY A 149 -10.95 -15.85 7.56
N ILE A 150 -11.26 -16.01 6.29
CA ILE A 150 -11.47 -14.92 5.34
C ILE A 150 -12.90 -14.99 4.84
N GLU A 151 -13.54 -13.84 4.69
CA GLU A 151 -14.82 -13.68 4.04
C GLU A 151 -14.64 -12.93 2.72
N VAL A 152 -15.05 -13.52 1.60
CA VAL A 152 -15.09 -12.87 0.29
C VAL A 152 -16.56 -12.60 -0.05
N LYS A 153 -16.93 -11.33 -0.19
CA LYS A 153 -18.26 -10.91 -0.65
C LYS A 153 -18.11 -10.13 -1.93
N LEU A 154 -18.49 -10.71 -3.06
CA LEU A 154 -18.54 -10.03 -4.36
C LEU A 154 -19.94 -10.11 -4.94
N ASP A 155 -20.32 -9.10 -5.73
CA ASP A 155 -21.60 -9.09 -6.45
C ASP A 155 -21.67 -10.20 -7.53
N ASN A 156 -20.52 -10.73 -7.95
CA ASN A 156 -20.40 -11.82 -8.92
C ASN A 156 -19.89 -13.11 -8.25
N ASP A 157 -20.74 -14.13 -8.19
CA ASP A 157 -20.43 -15.41 -7.55
C ASP A 157 -19.33 -16.22 -8.25
N VAL A 158 -19.22 -16.12 -9.58
CA VAL A 158 -18.16 -16.81 -10.33
C VAL A 158 -16.80 -16.22 -9.98
N LEU A 159 -16.70 -14.89 -9.91
CA LEU A 159 -15.48 -14.21 -9.49
C LEU A 159 -15.16 -14.47 -8.02
N ARG A 160 -16.18 -14.54 -7.16
CA ARG A 160 -16.03 -14.89 -5.74
C ARG A 160 -15.35 -16.25 -5.60
N ARG A 161 -15.87 -17.29 -6.27
CA ARG A 161 -15.28 -18.64 -6.25
C ARG A 161 -13.86 -18.66 -6.79
N ARG A 162 -13.59 -17.96 -7.91
CA ARG A 162 -12.22 -17.87 -8.47
C ARG A 162 -11.18 -17.28 -7.51
N ILE A 163 -11.60 -16.36 -6.63
CA ILE A 163 -10.75 -15.81 -5.57
C ILE A 163 -10.59 -16.81 -4.43
N GLU A 164 -11.69 -17.42 -3.98
CA GLU A 164 -11.69 -18.39 -2.88
C GLU A 164 -10.89 -19.67 -3.22
N ASP A 165 -10.92 -20.11 -4.49
CA ASP A 165 -10.23 -21.31 -4.99
C ASP A 165 -8.73 -21.05 -5.26
N ASP A 166 -8.22 -19.83 -5.08
CA ASP A 166 -6.81 -19.51 -5.24
C ASP A 166 -6.06 -19.61 -3.91
N ASP A 167 -5.55 -20.81 -3.61
CA ASP A 167 -4.88 -21.12 -2.35
C ASP A 167 -3.78 -20.13 -1.97
N VAL A 168 -2.98 -19.69 -2.95
CA VAL A 168 -1.86 -18.79 -2.68
C VAL A 168 -2.36 -17.35 -2.48
N LEU A 169 -3.42 -16.92 -3.18
CA LEU A 169 -4.06 -15.64 -2.85
C LEU A 169 -4.63 -15.67 -1.43
N MET A 170 -5.27 -16.78 -1.06
CA MET A 170 -5.83 -16.96 0.28
C MET A 170 -4.74 -17.01 1.37
N GLU A 171 -3.56 -17.54 1.07
CA GLU A 171 -2.39 -17.48 1.95
C GLU A 171 -1.85 -16.05 2.11
N LEU A 172 -1.69 -15.30 1.02
CA LEU A 172 -1.27 -13.89 1.07
C LEU A 172 -2.26 -13.03 1.87
N LEU A 173 -3.56 -13.25 1.67
CA LEU A 173 -4.62 -12.58 2.44
C LEU A 173 -4.53 -12.91 3.93
N ARG A 174 -4.28 -14.19 4.27
CA ARG A 174 -4.08 -14.62 5.66
C ARG A 174 -2.88 -13.90 6.27
N GLU A 175 -1.73 -13.92 5.61
CA GLU A 175 -0.52 -13.25 6.07
C GLU A 175 -0.76 -11.74 6.28
N SER A 176 -1.44 -11.10 5.34
CA SER A 176 -1.79 -9.67 5.42
C SER A 176 -2.69 -9.33 6.62
N PHE A 177 -3.70 -10.16 6.90
CA PHE A 177 -4.58 -9.96 8.05
C PHE A 177 -3.90 -10.29 9.38
N GLU A 178 -3.16 -11.40 9.48
CA GLU A 178 -2.49 -11.82 10.72
C GLU A 178 -1.37 -10.86 11.13
N SER A 179 -0.67 -10.27 10.17
CA SER A 179 0.35 -9.24 10.39
C SER A 179 -0.22 -7.87 10.78
N SER A 180 -1.56 -7.73 10.82
CA SER A 180 -2.25 -6.47 11.11
C SER A 180 -1.92 -5.35 10.12
N ILE A 181 -1.48 -5.72 8.90
CA ILE A 181 -1.23 -4.76 7.81
C ILE A 181 -2.56 -4.15 7.39
N VAL A 182 -3.59 -4.97 7.19
CA VAL A 182 -4.95 -4.51 6.89
C VAL A 182 -5.81 -4.59 8.14
N SER A 183 -6.55 -3.52 8.45
CA SER A 183 -7.49 -3.51 9.58
C SER A 183 -8.60 -4.56 9.38
N TRP A 184 -8.82 -5.39 10.40
CA TRP A 184 -9.85 -6.42 10.37
C TRP A 184 -11.26 -5.82 10.24
N ASP A 185 -11.45 -4.62 10.79
CA ASP A 185 -12.73 -3.90 10.79
C ASP A 185 -13.02 -3.21 9.43
N SER A 186 -11.99 -2.92 8.63
CA SER A 186 -12.09 -2.19 7.34
C SER A 186 -11.76 -3.01 6.07
N GLY A 187 -11.03 -4.12 6.16
CA GLY A 187 -10.85 -5.10 5.06
C GLY A 187 -10.29 -4.51 3.75
N ILE A 188 -10.43 -5.28 2.67
CA ILE A 188 -10.05 -4.90 1.30
C ILE A 188 -11.32 -4.65 0.49
N THR A 189 -11.50 -3.44 -0.03
CA THR A 189 -12.68 -3.09 -0.83
C THR A 189 -12.36 -3.22 -2.31
N LEU A 190 -13.28 -3.80 -3.10
CA LEU A 190 -13.22 -3.82 -4.54
C LEU A 190 -14.36 -2.94 -5.08
N SER A 191 -14.03 -2.01 -5.96
CA SER A 191 -15.01 -1.07 -6.52
C SER A 191 -14.62 -0.63 -7.93
N VAL A 192 -15.49 0.15 -8.56
CA VAL A 192 -15.22 0.81 -9.84
C VAL A 192 -15.20 2.32 -9.59
N LYS A 193 -14.15 3.00 -10.07
CA LYS A 193 -14.04 4.46 -10.02
C LYS A 193 -13.75 5.03 -11.40
N LYS A 194 -14.25 6.25 -11.64
CA LYS A 194 -13.95 7.03 -12.84
C LYS A 194 -12.83 8.03 -12.53
N MET A 195 -11.72 7.94 -13.26
CA MET A 195 -10.56 8.82 -13.16
C MET A 195 -10.19 9.30 -14.57
N ASP A 196 -10.08 10.62 -14.75
CA ASP A 196 -9.77 11.24 -16.05
C ASP A 196 -10.63 10.70 -17.20
N GLU A 197 -11.94 10.69 -16.98
CA GLU A 197 -12.97 10.17 -17.88
C GLU A 197 -12.92 8.66 -18.18
N ARG A 198 -11.96 7.92 -17.64
CA ARG A 198 -11.81 6.48 -17.81
C ARG A 198 -12.26 5.73 -16.56
N GLU A 199 -12.88 4.57 -16.75
CA GLU A 199 -13.25 3.69 -15.65
C GLU A 199 -12.12 2.71 -15.33
N TYR A 200 -11.90 2.51 -14.03
CA TYR A 200 -10.94 1.56 -13.50
C TYR A 200 -11.61 0.70 -12.43
N ASN A 201 -11.23 -0.56 -12.39
CA ASN A 201 -11.44 -1.34 -11.18
C ASN A 201 -10.38 -0.90 -10.14
N VAL A 202 -10.82 -0.76 -8.90
CA VAL A 202 -10.01 -0.26 -7.78
C VAL A 202 -10.07 -1.25 -6.64
N ILE A 203 -8.89 -1.61 -6.12
CA ILE A 203 -8.72 -2.39 -4.89
C ILE A 203 -8.18 -1.44 -3.83
N GLU A 204 -8.92 -1.29 -2.75
CA GLU A 204 -8.60 -0.37 -1.65
C GLU A 204 -8.19 -1.15 -0.42
N PHE A 205 -7.04 -0.77 0.14
CA PHE A 205 -6.53 -1.28 1.40
C PHE A 205 -6.45 -0.13 2.42
N THR A 206 -6.87 -0.41 3.65
CA THR A 206 -6.61 0.46 4.79
C THR A 206 -5.50 -0.15 5.64
N LEU A 207 -4.37 0.55 5.71
CA LEU A 207 -3.16 0.10 6.39
C LEU A 207 -3.03 0.74 7.76
N ASN A 208 -2.77 -0.07 8.78
CA ASN A 208 -2.45 0.44 10.11
C ASN A 208 -1.07 1.13 10.09
N ARG A 209 -0.99 2.38 10.59
CA ARG A 209 0.31 3.04 10.74
C ARG A 209 0.94 2.63 12.06
N PHE A 210 2.12 2.02 11.95
CA PHE A 210 2.86 1.59 13.11
C PHE A 210 3.69 2.75 13.68
N THR A 211 3.57 2.92 15.00
CA THR A 211 4.48 3.73 15.82
C THR A 211 5.78 2.96 16.04
N ASP A 212 6.82 3.61 16.52
CA ASP A 212 8.07 2.94 16.91
C ASP A 212 7.83 1.79 17.89
N LYS A 213 6.91 1.98 18.84
CA LYS A 213 6.51 0.94 19.78
C LYS A 213 5.86 -0.24 19.06
N HIS A 214 4.88 0.02 18.20
CA HIS A 214 4.19 -1.03 17.44
C HIS A 214 5.17 -1.81 16.54
N ILE A 215 6.09 -1.11 15.87
CA ILE A 215 7.13 -1.72 15.04
C ILE A 215 7.97 -2.69 15.87
N ASN A 216 8.46 -2.25 17.04
CA ASN A 216 9.26 -3.09 17.92
C ASN A 216 8.47 -4.30 18.44
N ASP A 217 7.19 -4.12 18.76
CA ASP A 217 6.31 -5.21 19.23
C ASP A 217 6.04 -6.24 18.12
N LEU A 218 5.87 -5.80 16.87
CA LEU A 218 5.72 -6.70 15.71
C LEU A 218 7.01 -7.49 15.46
N ILE A 219 8.18 -6.84 15.51
CA ILE A 219 9.47 -7.50 15.36
C ILE A 219 9.67 -8.58 16.43
N LYS A 220 9.34 -8.29 17.69
CA LYS A 220 9.41 -9.27 18.80
C LYS A 220 8.50 -10.48 18.58
N ARG A 221 7.38 -10.28 17.89
CA ARG A 221 6.43 -11.34 17.52
C ARG A 221 6.81 -12.08 16.24
N GLY A 222 7.95 -11.75 15.63
CA GLY A 222 8.40 -12.34 14.37
C GLY A 222 7.63 -11.86 13.14
N ILE A 223 6.84 -10.78 13.25
CA ILE A 223 6.06 -10.23 12.14
C ILE A 223 6.89 -9.16 11.43
N ASP A 224 7.10 -9.37 10.13
CA ASP A 224 7.83 -8.43 9.28
C ASP A 224 6.89 -7.49 8.52
N PHE A 225 6.47 -6.40 9.16
CA PHE A 225 5.61 -5.38 8.54
C PHE A 225 6.27 -4.70 7.32
N ARG A 226 7.60 -4.80 7.16
CA ARG A 226 8.34 -4.14 6.05
C ARG A 226 8.02 -4.77 4.70
N LYS A 227 7.40 -5.95 4.68
CA LYS A 227 6.88 -6.60 3.47
C LYS A 227 5.47 -6.14 3.09
N ALA A 228 4.87 -5.24 3.87
CA ALA A 228 3.50 -4.79 3.62
C ALA A 228 3.27 -4.24 2.20
N PRO A 229 4.19 -3.44 1.62
CA PRO A 229 4.02 -2.99 0.25
C PRO A 229 3.96 -4.14 -0.75
N GLU A 230 4.89 -5.10 -0.65
CA GLU A 230 4.93 -6.30 -1.48
C GLU A 230 3.65 -7.13 -1.35
N LEU A 231 3.18 -7.40 -0.12
CA LEU A 231 1.98 -8.19 0.13
C LEU A 231 0.74 -7.54 -0.50
N VAL A 232 0.55 -6.24 -0.27
CA VAL A 232 -0.58 -5.48 -0.83
C VAL A 232 -0.53 -5.50 -2.37
N PHE A 233 0.65 -5.31 -2.95
CA PHE A 233 0.84 -5.36 -4.40
C PHE A 233 0.53 -6.74 -4.97
N ASP A 234 1.05 -7.81 -4.37
CA ASP A 234 0.88 -9.18 -4.86
C ASP A 234 -0.58 -9.64 -4.75
N ILE A 235 -1.25 -9.30 -3.65
CA ILE A 235 -2.70 -9.53 -3.48
C ILE A 235 -3.46 -8.82 -4.60
N ALA A 236 -3.17 -7.54 -4.84
CA ALA A 236 -3.87 -6.76 -5.86
C ALA A 236 -3.61 -7.27 -7.28
N GLU A 237 -2.36 -7.57 -7.64
CA GLU A 237 -1.99 -8.14 -8.93
C GLU A 237 -2.70 -9.48 -9.15
N ARG A 238 -2.76 -10.32 -8.12
CA ARG A 238 -3.39 -11.64 -8.23
C ARG A 238 -4.90 -11.57 -8.33
N ILE A 239 -5.55 -10.68 -7.57
CA ILE A 239 -6.96 -10.37 -7.75
C ILE A 239 -7.21 -9.87 -9.18
N ALA A 240 -6.41 -8.91 -9.67
CA ALA A 240 -6.56 -8.38 -11.02
C ALA A 240 -6.45 -9.48 -12.08
N ARG A 241 -5.50 -10.41 -11.97
CA ARG A 241 -5.37 -11.57 -12.88
C ARG A 241 -6.58 -12.50 -12.90
N LYS A 242 -7.31 -12.63 -11.78
CA LYS A 242 -8.52 -13.46 -11.70
C LYS A 242 -9.75 -12.78 -12.29
N VAL A 243 -9.71 -11.45 -12.29
CA VAL A 243 -10.81 -10.59 -12.74
C VAL A 243 -10.70 -10.24 -14.22
N LEU A 244 -9.50 -10.02 -14.76
CA LEU A 244 -9.27 -9.70 -16.18
C LEU A 244 -9.45 -10.90 -17.10
#